data_AF-A0A849URC5-F1
#
_entry.id   AF-A0A849URC5-F1
#
_cell.length_a   1.000
_cell.length_b   1.000
_cell.length_c   1.000
_cell.angle_alpha   90.00
_cell.angle_beta   90.00
_cell.angle_gamma   90.00
#
_symmetry.space_group_name_H-M   'P 1'
#
loop_
_entity.id
_entity.type
_entity.pdbx_description
1 polymer ?
#
loop_
_entity_poly.entity_id
_entity_poly.type
_entity_poly.pdbx_seq_one_letter_code
_entity_poly.pdbx_strand_id
1 'polypeptide(L)'
;MRTARYILVLLLFTAGIAGAVAPNFADMAVLLAKGYFGNYVKRDAPLERCAMFLNGKGVSFSLFDLVDPNKAVTREDLARAVGQSMLLFSGEAEVVNGRIKKPLEAETWVDYCLLNDIDLNPIWNGFVRCTAEGNLPEVRKFFKR
;
A
#
# COMPACT_ATOMS: atom_id res chain seq x y z
N MET A 1 41.40 -3.30 -45.99
CA MET A 1 41.31 -2.80 -44.60
C MET A 1 39.84 -2.55 -44.25
N ARG A 2 39.20 -3.50 -43.57
CA ARG A 2 37.81 -3.40 -43.07
C ARG A 2 37.83 -3.86 -41.61
N THR A 3 38.09 -2.96 -40.68
CA THR A 3 38.06 -3.23 -39.24
C THR A 3 37.47 -2.03 -38.52
N ALA A 4 36.18 -1.81 -38.72
CA ALA A 4 35.38 -0.86 -37.95
C ALA A 4 33.99 -1.48 -37.72
N ARG A 5 33.93 -2.58 -36.97
CA ARG A 5 32.67 -3.28 -36.67
C ARG A 5 32.67 -4.01 -35.31
N TYR A 6 33.39 -3.52 -34.30
CA TYR A 6 33.33 -4.13 -32.96
C TYR A 6 33.40 -3.13 -31.79
N ILE A 7 32.98 -1.88 -32.01
CA ILE A 7 32.76 -0.91 -30.92
C ILE A 7 31.27 -0.58 -30.89
N LEU A 8 30.40 -1.50 -30.45
CA LEU A 8 29.03 -1.12 -30.05
C LEU A 8 28.20 -2.18 -29.30
N VAL A 9 28.77 -3.25 -28.74
CA VAL A 9 27.94 -4.27 -28.06
C VAL A 9 28.56 -4.71 -26.73
N LEU A 10 29.13 -3.78 -25.97
CA LEU A 10 29.61 -4.06 -24.61
C LEU A 10 29.30 -2.92 -23.62
N LEU A 11 28.14 -2.29 -23.79
CA LEU A 11 27.63 -1.24 -22.89
C LEU A 11 26.10 -1.38 -22.69
N LEU A 12 25.61 -2.60 -22.45
CA LEU A 12 24.18 -2.85 -22.20
C LEU A 12 23.90 -3.86 -21.07
N PHE A 13 24.77 -3.98 -20.06
CA PHE A 13 24.51 -4.84 -18.90
C PHE A 13 24.86 -4.22 -17.54
N THR A 14 24.77 -2.90 -17.41
CA THR A 14 24.86 -2.22 -16.10
C THR A 14 23.76 -1.18 -15.88
N ALA A 15 22.67 -1.26 -16.64
CA ALA A 15 21.43 -0.57 -16.29
C ALA A 15 20.69 -1.42 -15.23
N GLY A 16 21.03 -1.13 -13.98
CA GLY A 16 20.31 -1.47 -12.75
C GLY A 16 19.29 -2.61 -12.80
N ILE A 17 19.68 -3.77 -12.28
CA ILE A 17 18.75 -4.52 -11.44
C ILE A 17 18.64 -3.71 -10.14
N ALA A 18 17.91 -2.60 -10.19
CA ALA A 18 17.28 -2.08 -8.99
C ALA A 18 16.35 -3.20 -8.56
N GLY A 19 16.80 -4.04 -7.62
CA GLY A 19 15.98 -5.13 -7.10
C GLY A 19 14.64 -4.52 -6.71
N ALA A 20 13.56 -4.96 -7.38
CA ALA A 20 12.24 -4.47 -7.08
C ALA A 20 11.96 -4.80 -5.61
N VAL A 21 12.06 -3.81 -4.74
CA VAL A 21 11.78 -3.99 -3.31
C VAL A 21 10.29 -4.30 -3.21
N ALA A 22 9.98 -5.49 -2.68
CA ALA A 22 8.60 -5.90 -2.49
C ALA A 22 7.89 -4.88 -1.57
N PRO A 23 6.66 -4.46 -1.88
CA PRO A 23 5.91 -3.54 -1.02
C PRO A 23 5.75 -4.13 0.38
N ASN A 24 6.02 -3.34 1.42
CA ASN A 24 5.92 -3.78 2.81
C ASN A 24 4.80 -3.05 3.57
N PHE A 25 4.61 -3.42 4.84
CA PHE A 25 3.53 -2.88 5.66
C PHE A 25 3.73 -1.39 6.01
N ALA A 26 4.98 -0.91 6.08
CA ALA A 26 5.26 0.51 6.28
C ALA A 26 4.78 1.32 5.08
N ASP A 27 5.06 0.85 3.86
CA ASP A 27 4.56 1.46 2.63
C ASP A 27 3.02 1.48 2.62
N MET A 28 2.38 0.37 2.98
CA MET A 28 0.92 0.26 3.02
C MET A 28 0.29 1.19 4.08
N ALA A 29 0.91 1.35 5.24
CA ALA A 29 0.42 2.28 6.27
C ALA A 29 0.51 3.74 5.79
N VAL A 30 1.60 4.11 5.10
CA VAL A 30 1.73 5.45 4.50
C VAL A 30 0.72 5.62 3.35
N LEU A 31 0.55 4.60 2.50
CA LEU A 31 -0.43 4.54 1.41
C LEU A 31 -1.83 4.91 1.91
N LEU A 32 -2.31 4.23 2.95
CA LEU A 32 -3.67 4.45 3.46
C LEU A 32 -3.78 5.78 4.21
N ALA A 33 -2.88 6.07 5.15
CA ALA A 33 -2.97 7.26 5.99
C ALA A 33 -2.90 8.55 5.18
N LYS A 34 -1.94 8.66 4.26
CA LYS A 34 -1.76 9.88 3.45
C LYS A 34 -2.62 9.87 2.18
N GLY A 35 -3.06 8.69 1.75
CA GLY A 35 -3.89 8.49 0.57
C GLY A 35 -5.37 8.65 0.85
N TYR A 36 -5.96 7.63 1.49
CA TYR A 36 -7.38 7.61 1.88
C TYR A 36 -7.68 8.78 2.85
N PHE A 37 -6.80 9.00 3.83
CA PHE A 37 -7.02 9.97 4.91
C PHE A 37 -6.17 11.24 4.80
N GLY A 38 -5.72 11.61 3.59
CA GLY A 38 -4.81 12.74 3.37
C GLY A 38 -5.31 14.11 3.88
N ASN A 39 -6.62 14.27 4.10
CA ASN A 39 -7.19 15.48 4.72
C ASN A 39 -7.03 15.50 6.25
N TYR A 40 -6.75 14.36 6.88
CA TYR A 40 -6.67 14.18 8.33
C TYR A 40 -5.24 13.91 8.82
N VAL A 41 -4.33 13.53 7.92
CA VAL A 41 -2.94 13.24 8.22
C VAL A 41 -2.04 14.23 7.48
N LYS A 42 -1.13 14.89 8.21
CA LYS A 42 -0.19 15.83 7.60
C LYS A 42 0.67 15.13 6.54
N ARG A 43 0.95 15.84 5.45
CA ARG A 43 1.72 15.33 4.31
C ARG A 43 3.12 14.86 4.70
N ASP A 44 3.75 15.60 5.59
CA ASP A 44 5.07 15.32 6.17
C ASP A 44 5.03 14.40 7.40
N ALA A 45 3.86 13.85 7.76
CA ALA A 45 3.75 12.97 8.93
C ALA A 45 4.68 11.75 8.80
N PRO A 46 5.46 11.40 9.84
CA PRO A 46 6.31 10.22 9.82
C PRO A 46 5.45 8.94 9.87
N LEU A 47 6.05 7.80 9.51
CA LEU A 47 5.40 6.48 9.51
C LEU A 47 4.66 6.19 10.82
N GLU A 48 5.28 6.47 11.95
CA GLU A 48 4.68 6.29 13.28
C GLU A 48 3.34 7.02 13.40
N ARG A 49 3.27 8.28 12.95
CA ARG A 49 2.03 9.08 12.99
C ARG A 49 0.97 8.52 12.04
N CYS A 50 1.37 8.02 10.87
CA CYS A 50 0.45 7.32 9.96
C CYS A 50 -0.13 6.07 10.62
N ALA A 51 0.72 5.21 11.19
CA ALA A 51 0.31 3.98 11.85
C ALA A 51 -0.55 4.24 13.09
N MET A 52 -0.17 5.21 13.93
CA MET A 52 -0.96 5.63 15.09
C MET A 52 -2.35 6.14 14.69
N PHE A 53 -2.44 6.94 13.64
CA PHE A 53 -3.73 7.42 13.13
C PHE A 53 -4.63 6.25 12.70
N LEU A 54 -4.10 5.34 11.86
CA LEU A 54 -4.85 4.20 11.34
C LEU A 54 -5.29 3.25 12.47
N ASN A 55 -4.36 2.89 13.36
CA ASN A 55 -4.64 2.05 14.52
C ASN A 55 -5.68 2.69 15.45
N GLY A 56 -5.61 4.00 15.67
CA GLY A 56 -6.59 4.75 16.45
C GLY A 56 -7.99 4.78 15.84
N LYS A 57 -8.13 4.43 14.56
CA LYS A 57 -9.42 4.26 13.87
C LYS A 57 -9.82 2.79 13.68
N GLY A 58 -9.02 1.85 14.16
CA GLY A 58 -9.25 0.42 14.02
C GLY A 58 -8.81 -0.20 12.69
N VAL A 59 -8.19 0.58 11.80
CA VAL A 59 -7.47 0.06 10.62
C VAL A 59 -6.12 -0.45 11.10
N SER A 60 -6.08 -1.74 11.46
CA SER A 60 -5.05 -2.30 12.32
C SER A 60 -3.75 -2.65 11.57
N PHE A 61 -2.62 -2.25 12.12
CA PHE A 61 -1.25 -2.61 11.72
C PHE A 61 -0.46 -3.07 12.93
N SER A 62 0.18 -4.24 12.82
CA SER A 62 1.10 -4.76 13.84
C SER A 62 2.41 -3.97 13.81
N LEU A 63 2.95 -3.65 14.99
CA LEU A 63 4.25 -2.99 15.10
C LEU A 63 5.36 -3.86 14.48
N PHE A 64 5.31 -5.19 14.71
CA PHE A 64 6.30 -6.13 14.15
C PHE A 64 6.31 -6.10 12.63
N ASP A 65 5.13 -6.01 12.02
CA ASP A 65 4.99 -5.99 10.56
C ASP A 65 5.51 -4.68 9.98
N LEU A 66 5.30 -3.56 10.68
CA LEU A 66 5.76 -2.24 10.26
C LEU A 66 7.28 -2.07 10.30
N VAL A 67 7.97 -2.80 11.18
CA VAL A 67 9.44 -2.68 11.35
C VAL A 67 10.22 -3.77 10.61
N ASP A 68 9.55 -4.78 10.05
CA ASP A 68 10.19 -5.81 9.23
C ASP A 68 10.19 -5.39 7.75
N PRO A 69 11.33 -4.90 7.21
CA PRO A 69 11.41 -4.47 5.82
C PRO A 69 11.28 -5.63 4.82
N ASN A 70 11.43 -6.88 5.27
CA ASN A 70 11.36 -8.06 4.42
C ASN A 70 9.95 -8.68 4.40
N LYS A 71 9.05 -8.24 5.29
CA LYS A 71 7.67 -8.73 5.30
C LYS A 71 6.88 -8.09 4.16
N ALA A 72 6.78 -8.83 3.05
CA ALA A 72 5.97 -8.44 1.92
C ALA A 72 4.48 -8.43 2.28
N VAL A 73 3.77 -7.42 1.80
CA VAL A 73 2.31 -7.31 1.89
C VAL A 73 1.68 -8.20 0.83
N THR A 74 0.57 -8.87 1.15
CA THR A 74 -0.23 -9.61 0.16
C THR A 74 -1.46 -8.82 -0.29
N ARG A 75 -2.18 -9.31 -1.30
CA ARG A 75 -3.44 -8.71 -1.74
C ARG A 75 -4.51 -8.77 -0.67
N GLU A 76 -4.53 -9.84 0.12
CA GLU A 76 -5.46 -10.06 1.23
C GLU A 76 -5.20 -9.06 2.36
N ASP A 77 -3.93 -8.73 2.64
CA ASP A 77 -3.57 -7.70 3.61
C ASP A 77 -4.06 -6.31 3.17
N LEU A 78 -3.90 -5.99 1.89
CA LEU A 78 -4.41 -4.75 1.31
C LEU A 78 -5.94 -4.73 1.34
N ALA A 79 -6.60 -5.82 0.95
CA ALA A 79 -8.05 -5.96 0.97
C ALA A 79 -8.63 -5.69 2.36
N ARG A 80 -8.00 -6.25 3.40
CA ARG A 80 -8.36 -5.97 4.79
C ARG A 80 -8.26 -4.49 5.10
N ALA A 81 -7.12 -3.87 4.85
CA ALA A 81 -6.89 -2.51 5.26
C ALA A 81 -7.76 -1.50 4.46
N VAL A 82 -8.01 -1.78 3.18
CA VAL A 82 -8.97 -1.05 2.34
C VAL A 82 -10.40 -1.24 2.85
N GLY A 83 -10.86 -2.47 3.05
CA GLY A 83 -12.22 -2.74 3.53
C GLY A 83 -12.51 -2.10 4.89
N GLN A 84 -11.55 -2.17 5.82
CA GLN A 84 -11.64 -1.45 7.10
C GLN A 84 -11.75 0.06 6.91
N SER A 85 -10.99 0.63 5.96
CA SER A 85 -11.05 2.07 5.66
C SER A 85 -12.39 2.46 5.02
N MET A 86 -12.97 1.60 4.18
CA MET A 86 -14.26 1.85 3.54
C MET A 86 -15.42 1.82 4.53
N LEU A 87 -15.45 0.86 5.46
CA LEU A 87 -16.42 0.85 6.58
C LEU A 87 -16.32 2.12 7.43
N LEU A 88 -15.10 2.63 7.62
CA LEU A 88 -14.91 3.88 8.36
C LEU A 88 -15.49 5.08 7.58
N PHE A 89 -15.36 5.09 6.26
CA PHE A 89 -15.93 6.15 5.42
C PHE A 89 -17.45 6.07 5.25
N SER A 90 -18.04 4.88 5.23
CA SER A 90 -19.50 4.72 5.19
C SER A 90 -20.15 5.04 6.54
N GLY A 91 -19.37 5.05 7.63
CA GLY A 91 -19.90 5.23 8.98
C GLY A 91 -20.43 3.94 9.61
N GLU A 92 -20.20 2.78 8.97
CA GLU A 92 -20.67 1.46 9.39
C GLU A 92 -19.60 0.69 10.19
N ALA A 93 -18.44 1.30 10.45
CA ALA A 93 -17.35 0.66 11.18
C ALA A 93 -17.73 0.32 12.63
N GLU A 94 -17.78 -0.97 12.95
CA GLU A 94 -17.78 -1.48 14.32
C GLU A 94 -16.36 -1.85 14.76
N VAL A 95 -15.89 -1.30 15.87
CA VAL A 95 -14.55 -1.61 16.40
C VAL A 95 -14.65 -2.61 17.56
N VAL A 96 -13.99 -3.75 17.42
CA VAL A 96 -13.88 -4.79 18.47
C VAL A 96 -12.41 -5.06 18.73
N ASN A 97 -11.99 -5.01 20.01
CA ASN A 97 -10.59 -5.20 20.42
C ASN A 97 -9.60 -4.30 19.65
N GLY A 98 -9.97 -3.04 19.41
CA GLY A 98 -9.13 -2.06 18.71
C GLY A 98 -8.99 -2.30 17.20
N ARG A 99 -9.80 -3.17 16.60
CA ARG A 99 -9.81 -3.45 15.16
C ARG A 99 -11.23 -3.34 14.61
N ILE A 100 -11.38 -2.77 13.41
CA ILE A 100 -12.65 -2.78 12.69
C ILE A 100 -13.02 -4.24 12.37
N LYS A 101 -14.19 -4.64 12.85
CA LYS A 101 -14.79 -5.95 12.65
C LYS A 101 -15.26 -6.08 11.21
N LYS A 102 -14.98 -7.23 10.61
CA LYS A 102 -15.50 -7.59 9.29
C LYS A 102 -17.00 -7.92 9.41
N PRO A 103 -17.86 -7.45 8.50
CA PRO A 103 -19.26 -7.85 8.45
C PRO A 103 -19.43 -9.37 8.38
N LEU A 104 -20.52 -9.89 8.94
CA LEU A 104 -20.76 -11.34 9.04
C LEU A 104 -21.06 -11.96 7.68
N GLU A 105 -21.58 -11.16 6.76
CA GLU A 105 -21.98 -11.51 5.41
C GLU A 105 -20.77 -11.81 4.50
N ALA A 106 -19.57 -11.37 4.89
CA ALA A 106 -18.34 -11.59 4.13
C ALA A 106 -17.47 -12.68 4.77
N GLU A 107 -17.04 -13.69 4.01
CA GLU A 107 -16.15 -14.77 4.50
C GLU A 107 -14.68 -14.31 4.64
N THR A 108 -14.25 -13.38 3.80
CA THR A 108 -12.94 -12.72 3.87
C THR A 108 -13.05 -11.22 3.61
N TRP A 109 -11.97 -10.47 3.81
CA TRP A 109 -11.94 -9.07 3.42
C TRP A 109 -11.89 -8.88 1.90
N VAL A 110 -11.42 -9.87 1.15
CA VAL A 110 -11.51 -9.90 -0.31
C VAL A 110 -12.98 -10.01 -0.71
N ASP A 111 -13.73 -10.92 -0.09
CA ASP A 111 -15.17 -11.07 -0.35
C ASP A 111 -15.94 -9.81 0.02
N TYR A 112 -15.60 -9.17 1.14
CA TYR A 112 -16.18 -7.88 1.50
C TYR A 112 -15.97 -6.85 0.38
N CYS A 113 -14.75 -6.75 -0.17
CA CYS A 113 -14.48 -5.83 -1.27
C CYS A 113 -15.28 -6.17 -2.53
N LEU A 114 -15.40 -7.47 -2.87
CA LEU A 114 -16.19 -7.94 -4.01
C LEU A 114 -17.69 -7.63 -3.85
N LEU A 115 -18.26 -7.88 -2.67
CA LEU A 115 -19.68 -7.64 -2.37
C LEU A 115 -20.06 -6.16 -2.37
N ASN A 116 -19.08 -5.26 -2.21
CA ASN A 116 -19.28 -3.81 -2.12
C ASN A 116 -18.68 -3.06 -3.33
N ASP A 117 -18.45 -3.76 -4.45
CA ASP A 117 -17.93 -3.18 -5.70
C ASP A 117 -16.60 -2.40 -5.53
N ILE A 118 -15.77 -2.81 -4.58
CA ILE A 118 -14.43 -2.23 -4.36
C ILE A 118 -13.42 -2.99 -5.22
N ASP A 119 -13.06 -2.42 -6.36
CA ASP A 119 -12.03 -3.01 -7.23
C ASP A 119 -10.63 -2.86 -6.63
N LEU A 120 -10.10 -3.98 -6.12
CA LEU A 120 -8.77 -4.05 -5.52
C LEU A 120 -7.63 -4.04 -6.54
N ASN A 121 -7.87 -4.40 -7.80
CA ASN A 121 -6.82 -4.46 -8.82
C ASN A 121 -6.12 -3.12 -9.06
N PRO A 122 -6.84 -2.01 -9.34
CA PRO A 122 -6.20 -0.70 -9.54
C PRO A 122 -5.47 -0.22 -8.29
N ILE A 123 -6.01 -0.50 -7.09
CA ILE A 123 -5.40 -0.13 -5.82
C ILE A 123 -4.08 -0.89 -5.61
N TRP A 124 -4.11 -2.21 -5.81
CA TRP A 124 -2.93 -3.08 -5.71
C TRP A 124 -1.85 -2.67 -6.71
N ASN A 125 -2.20 -2.52 -7.98
CA ASN A 125 -1.25 -2.17 -9.04
C ASN A 125 -0.63 -0.80 -8.79
N GLY A 126 -1.43 0.16 -8.33
CA GLY A 126 -0.94 1.48 -7.95
C GLY A 126 -0.01 1.43 -6.75
N PHE A 127 -0.32 0.61 -5.74
CA PHE A 127 0.52 0.42 -4.56
C PHE A 127 1.89 -0.14 -4.95
N VAL A 128 1.93 -1.26 -5.68
CA VAL A 128 3.17 -1.90 -6.16
C VAL A 128 4.02 -0.93 -6.98
N ARG A 129 3.38 -0.13 -7.86
CA ARG A 129 4.09 0.87 -8.67
C ARG A 129 4.73 1.97 -7.81
N CYS A 130 3.96 2.54 -6.87
CA CYS A 130 4.46 3.63 -6.02
C CYS A 130 5.63 3.20 -5.14
N THR A 131 5.63 1.96 -4.64
CA THR A 131 6.74 1.44 -3.84
C THR A 131 7.98 1.15 -4.68
N ALA A 132 7.81 0.53 -5.86
CA ALA A 132 8.92 0.22 -6.77
C ALA A 132 9.67 1.48 -7.25
N GLU A 133 8.98 2.61 -7.39
CA GLU A 133 9.58 3.90 -7.78
C GLU A 133 10.30 4.63 -6.64
N GLY A 134 10.27 4.10 -5.40
CA GLY A 134 10.89 4.72 -4.22
C GLY A 134 10.35 6.12 -3.89
N ASN A 135 9.17 6.45 -4.40
CA ASN A 135 8.61 7.80 -4.39
C ASN A 135 7.32 7.82 -3.55
N LEU A 136 7.26 8.63 -2.49
CA LEU A 136 6.01 8.88 -1.73
C LEU A 136 5.60 10.36 -1.66
N PRO A 137 5.25 11.01 -2.78
CA PRO A 137 4.98 12.45 -2.79
C PRO A 137 3.47 12.66 -2.60
N GLU A 138 3.03 12.22 -1.40
CA GLU A 138 1.67 12.08 -0.85
C GLU A 138 0.86 10.91 -1.44
N VAL A 139 1.50 9.74 -1.52
CA VAL A 139 0.97 8.56 -2.22
C VAL A 139 0.58 8.95 -3.66
N ARG A 140 1.51 9.69 -4.29
CA ARG A 140 1.33 10.70 -5.34
C ARG A 140 -0.10 10.87 -5.87
N LYS A 141 -0.92 11.62 -5.10
CA LYS A 141 -2.34 11.98 -5.37
C LYS A 141 -3.31 10.79 -5.35
N PHE A 142 -3.02 9.80 -4.53
CA PHE A 142 -3.72 8.53 -4.36
C PHE A 142 -4.17 7.86 -5.67
N PHE A 143 -3.15 7.55 -6.47
CA PHE A 143 -3.23 7.06 -7.85
C PHE A 143 -3.54 8.12 -8.93
N LYS A 144 -3.86 9.35 -8.49
CA LYS A 144 -4.39 10.52 -9.21
C LYS A 144 -5.88 10.40 -9.60
N ARG A 145 -6.76 10.95 -8.74
CA ARG A 145 -7.88 11.81 -9.18
C ARG A 145 -7.47 12.75 -10.32
#